data_AF-A0A336KAN6-F1
#
_entry.id   AF-A0A336KAN6-F1
#
_cell.length_a   1.000
_cell.length_b   1.000
_cell.length_c   1.000
_cell.angle_alpha   90.00
_cell.angle_beta   90.00
_cell.angle_gamma   90.00
#
_symmetry.space_group_name_H-M   'P 1'
#
loop_
_entity.id
_entity.type
_entity.pdbx_description
1 polymer ?
#
loop_
_entity_poly.entity_id
_entity_poly.type
_entity_poly.pdbx_seq_one_letter_code
_entity_poly.pdbx_strand_id
1 'polypeptide(L)'
;MDEVIFRASQSLDTLQVQAGMAAENSMRVVRQYSDEARQQAVRAFSDPTFDAVKDSARAVWSNLSRVFSRISSFANQITDPEVIAEQLAYIFRDEISRNNAFFVLIGLGFGTTGGFFLGLWLARPHLAEPIMKAVACVSYKDSDNVTICQTNVPHLRSSSDILVRVRAASIMSLDDRISHGYGRFLRTLINTYDSYHPELPLVLGRSCAGVVEAVGSGSKCGLEIGDEVWIASPWYNAGLASDYVVTPETLVARKPFLIGFEGAASLPYSGCVALTALKTANLNEHTTSGKRILVEDGCSPVGCVLTQLMKKWGAYVTTTCHSRSAPVVKALGADDVITFQNDSFTHSYFEVNIAQSNFINELTSRDSYDVIFITTKLKYNTDFFWKFTKPSGKVINTVEPDMDSDQYGTIMRLFYSMYIKLKKLGCFITRSEPNWEGPHLCHLTLDRLASYVNDGILQTVVDQVYSPHEAERALAHVMSDKRIGSTLITFR
;
A
#
# COMPACT_ATOMS: atom_id res chain seq x y z
N MET A 1 55.47 -35.97 -26.46
CA MET A 1 54.54 -35.15 -25.66
C MET A 1 55.20 -34.73 -24.34
N ASP A 2 55.91 -35.64 -23.67
CA ASP A 2 56.56 -35.36 -22.38
C ASP A 2 57.73 -34.37 -22.45
N GLU A 3 58.53 -34.36 -23.53
CA GLU A 3 59.67 -33.44 -23.63
C GLU A 3 59.25 -31.97 -23.80
N VAL A 4 58.10 -31.71 -24.42
CA VAL A 4 57.55 -30.37 -24.60
C VAL A 4 56.90 -29.86 -23.30
N ILE A 5 56.15 -30.72 -22.59
CA ILE A 5 55.58 -30.40 -21.28
C ILE A 5 56.71 -30.16 -20.26
N PHE A 6 57.77 -30.96 -20.32
CA PHE A 6 58.94 -30.80 -19.47
C PHE A 6 59.66 -29.47 -19.73
N ARG A 7 59.92 -29.10 -20.99
CA ARG A 7 60.55 -27.81 -21.32
C ARG A 7 59.64 -26.61 -21.02
N ALA A 8 58.32 -26.76 -21.18
CA ALA A 8 57.34 -25.73 -20.84
C ALA A 8 57.23 -25.52 -19.32
N SER A 9 57.24 -26.59 -18.53
CA SER A 9 57.31 -26.51 -17.06
C SER A 9 58.61 -25.82 -16.63
N GLN A 10 59.74 -26.19 -17.23
CA GLN A 10 61.05 -25.63 -16.87
C GLN A 10 61.16 -24.13 -17.22
N SER A 11 60.51 -23.69 -18.30
CA SER A 11 60.44 -22.27 -18.69
C SER A 11 59.45 -21.47 -17.83
N LEU A 12 58.33 -22.08 -17.40
CA LEU A 12 57.41 -21.48 -16.43
C LEU A 12 58.04 -21.37 -15.03
N ASP A 13 58.75 -22.39 -14.58
CA ASP A 13 59.45 -22.38 -13.29
C ASP A 13 60.55 -21.32 -13.27
N THR A 14 61.32 -21.19 -14.35
CA THR A 14 62.34 -20.14 -14.46
C THR A 14 61.74 -18.73 -14.52
N LEU A 15 60.61 -18.54 -15.21
CA LEU A 15 59.87 -17.27 -15.22
C LEU A 15 59.26 -16.96 -13.84
N GLN A 16 58.70 -17.94 -13.15
CA GLN A 16 58.13 -17.77 -11.82
C GLN A 16 59.21 -17.45 -10.79
N VAL A 17 60.39 -18.08 -10.89
CA VAL A 17 61.54 -17.78 -10.05
C VAL A 17 62.08 -16.37 -10.35
N GLN A 18 62.18 -15.97 -11.62
CA GLN A 18 62.61 -14.61 -11.98
C GLN A 18 61.61 -13.54 -11.54
N ALA A 19 60.30 -13.79 -11.70
CA ALA A 19 59.24 -12.90 -11.23
C ALA A 19 59.21 -12.81 -9.71
N GLY A 20 59.41 -13.94 -9.01
CA GLY A 20 59.53 -14.00 -7.55
C GLY A 20 60.73 -13.21 -7.05
N MET A 21 61.91 -13.38 -7.65
CA MET A 21 63.11 -12.61 -7.31
C MET A 21 62.95 -11.11 -7.62
N ALA A 22 62.30 -10.75 -8.72
CA ALA A 22 62.00 -9.36 -9.06
C ALA A 22 61.02 -8.72 -8.06
N ALA A 23 59.99 -9.46 -7.65
CA ALA A 23 59.01 -9.02 -6.65
C ALA A 23 59.64 -8.87 -5.27
N GLU A 24 60.48 -9.81 -4.83
CA GLU A 24 61.22 -9.71 -3.56
C GLU A 24 62.20 -8.55 -3.56
N ASN A 25 62.96 -8.35 -4.63
CA ASN A 25 63.89 -7.21 -4.74
C ASN A 25 63.14 -5.88 -4.73
N SER A 26 62.00 -5.80 -5.42
CA SER A 26 61.13 -4.62 -5.41
C SER A 26 60.56 -4.36 -4.02
N MET A 27 60.09 -5.41 -3.33
CA MET A 27 59.59 -5.30 -1.96
C MET A 27 60.68 -4.88 -0.97
N ARG A 28 61.93 -5.34 -1.13
CA ARG A 28 63.06 -4.88 -0.30
C ARG A 28 63.34 -3.41 -0.50
N VAL A 29 63.38 -2.94 -1.75
CA VAL A 29 63.57 -1.51 -2.05
C VAL A 29 62.45 -0.69 -1.43
N VAL A 30 61.19 -1.10 -1.60
CA VAL A 30 60.03 -0.40 -1.02
C VAL A 30 60.09 -0.38 0.51
N ARG A 31 60.44 -1.49 1.16
CA ARG A 31 60.57 -1.55 2.63
C ARG A 31 61.69 -0.65 3.14
N GLN A 32 62.86 -0.67 2.50
CA GLN A 32 64.00 0.18 2.89
C GLN A 32 63.63 1.67 2.81
N TYR A 33 63.03 2.11 1.71
CA TYR A 33 62.62 3.52 1.56
C TYR A 33 61.43 3.88 2.46
N SER A 34 60.54 2.93 2.75
CA SER A 34 59.44 3.10 3.72
C SER A 34 59.98 3.30 5.14
N ASP A 35 60.99 2.54 5.55
CA ASP A 35 61.62 2.68 6.86
C ASP A 35 62.42 3.98 6.99
N GLU A 36 63.14 4.37 5.93
CA GLU A 36 63.82 5.67 5.86
C GLU A 36 62.83 6.85 5.93
N ALA A 37 61.71 6.76 5.20
CA ALA A 37 60.65 7.78 5.24
C ALA A 37 59.99 7.85 6.63
N ARG A 38 59.74 6.70 7.27
CA ARG A 38 59.20 6.64 8.63
C ARG A 38 60.15 7.28 9.64
N GLN A 39 61.45 6.99 9.57
CA GLN A 39 62.45 7.62 10.45
C GLN A 39 62.55 9.13 10.24
N GLN A 40 62.46 9.60 8.99
CA GLN A 40 62.45 11.04 8.68
C GLN A 40 61.18 11.73 9.17
N ALA A 41 60.02 11.09 9.02
CA ALA A 41 58.75 11.60 9.55
C ALA A 41 58.77 11.70 11.08
N VAL A 42 59.31 10.69 11.77
CA VAL A 42 59.46 10.71 13.24
C VAL A 42 60.40 11.84 13.69
N ARG A 43 61.51 12.08 12.98
CA ARG A 43 62.41 13.22 13.26
C ARG A 43 61.74 14.57 13.04
N ALA A 44 60.93 14.71 12.00
CA ALA A 44 60.18 15.94 11.72
C ALA A 44 59.09 16.23 12.77
N PHE A 45 58.49 15.20 13.38
CA PHE A 45 57.52 15.36 14.46
C PHE A 45 58.14 15.70 15.82
N SER A 46 59.43 15.42 16.03
CA SER A 46 60.13 15.70 17.29
C SER A 46 60.75 17.10 17.39
N ASP A 47 60.72 17.91 16.31
CA ASP A 47 61.38 19.22 16.25
C ASP A 47 60.36 20.35 15.94
N PRO A 48 60.19 21.38 16.79
CA PRO A 48 59.02 22.26 16.75
C PRO A 48 59.13 23.44 15.76
N THR A 49 59.99 23.36 14.73
CA THR A 49 60.17 24.45 13.75
C THR A 49 59.60 24.10 12.37
N PHE A 50 58.78 25.00 11.81
CA PHE A 50 58.03 24.79 10.56
C PHE A 50 58.92 24.55 9.32
N ASP A 51 60.14 25.09 9.31
CA ASP A 51 61.10 24.92 8.20
C ASP A 51 61.63 23.48 8.09
N ALA A 52 61.81 22.78 9.22
CA ALA A 52 62.29 21.39 9.23
C ALA A 52 61.27 20.40 8.63
N VAL A 53 59.97 20.67 8.81
CA VAL A 53 58.88 19.89 8.22
C VAL A 53 58.83 20.09 6.70
N LYS A 54 59.04 21.33 6.24
CA LYS A 54 59.05 21.68 4.82
C LYS A 54 60.22 21.04 4.08
N ASP A 55 61.40 21.03 4.66
CA ASP A 55 62.58 20.40 4.08
C ASP A 55 62.50 18.87 4.10
N SER A 56 61.93 18.29 5.15
CA SER A 56 61.65 16.85 5.20
C SER A 56 60.61 16.42 4.15
N ALA A 57 59.55 17.20 3.93
CA ALA A 57 58.56 16.94 2.90
C ALA A 57 59.17 16.98 1.49
N ARG A 58 60.07 17.95 1.21
CA ARG A 58 60.80 18.00 -0.07
C ARG A 58 61.74 16.82 -0.25
N ALA A 59 62.43 16.38 0.80
CA ALA A 59 63.32 15.22 0.74
C ALA A 59 62.55 13.93 0.40
N VAL A 60 61.41 13.70 1.07
CA VAL A 60 60.51 12.56 0.80
C VAL A 60 59.99 12.60 -0.64
N TRP A 61 59.56 13.76 -1.11
CA TRP A 61 59.10 13.94 -2.49
C TRP A 61 60.20 13.61 -3.52
N SER A 62 61.43 14.06 -3.29
CA SER A 62 62.57 13.78 -4.18
C SER A 62 63.00 12.31 -4.19
N ASN A 63 62.75 11.58 -3.10
CA ASN A 63 63.00 10.14 -3.02
C ASN A 63 61.93 9.36 -3.77
N LEU A 64 60.65 9.76 -3.62
CA LEU A 64 59.53 9.16 -4.36
C LEU A 64 59.68 9.33 -5.87
N SER A 65 60.09 10.51 -6.35
CA SER A 65 60.32 10.74 -7.76
C SER A 65 61.46 9.89 -8.34
N ARG A 66 62.53 9.64 -7.55
CA ARG A 66 63.65 8.76 -7.93
C ARG A 66 63.26 7.28 -7.96
N VAL A 67 62.39 6.84 -7.06
CA VAL A 67 61.83 5.48 -7.08
C VAL A 67 60.97 5.31 -8.33
N PHE A 68 60.11 6.29 -8.64
CA PHE A 68 59.25 6.26 -9.81
C PHE A 68 60.04 6.23 -11.13
N SER A 69 61.12 7.03 -11.24
CA SER A 69 61.98 7.00 -12.43
C SER A 69 62.72 5.67 -12.61
N ARG A 70 63.14 5.01 -11.52
CA ARG A 70 63.77 3.67 -11.59
C ARG A 70 62.78 2.59 -12.00
N ILE A 71 61.56 2.62 -11.47
CA ILE A 71 60.49 1.69 -11.86
C ILE A 71 60.15 1.87 -13.34
N SER A 72 60.03 3.12 -13.81
CA SER A 72 59.79 3.42 -15.22
C SER A 72 60.92 2.93 -16.14
N SER A 73 62.20 3.08 -15.75
CA SER A 73 63.32 2.55 -16.55
C SER A 73 63.34 1.02 -16.61
N PHE A 74 62.94 0.35 -15.53
CA PHE A 74 62.86 -1.12 -15.48
C PHE A 74 61.67 -1.63 -16.31
N ALA A 75 60.54 -0.92 -16.26
CA ALA A 75 59.39 -1.19 -17.10
C ALA A 75 59.74 -1.05 -18.59
N ASN A 76 60.45 0.00 -19.00
CA ASN A 76 60.87 0.18 -20.39
C ASN A 76 61.84 -0.90 -20.89
N GLN A 77 62.64 -1.50 -19.99
CA GLN A 77 63.58 -2.57 -20.35
C GLN A 77 62.92 -3.95 -20.50
N ILE A 78 61.80 -4.18 -19.79
CA ILE A 78 60.97 -5.40 -19.92
C ILE A 78 59.92 -5.24 -21.03
N THR A 79 59.54 -4.00 -21.36
CA THR A 79 58.51 -3.66 -22.36
C THR A 79 59.13 -3.23 -23.69
N ASP A 80 60.24 -3.84 -24.09
CA ASP A 80 60.85 -3.56 -25.40
C ASP A 80 60.04 -4.27 -26.49
N PRO A 81 59.44 -3.56 -27.46
CA PRO A 81 58.47 -4.13 -28.40
C PRO A 81 59.02 -5.26 -29.26
N GLU A 82 60.32 -5.23 -29.58
CA GLU A 82 60.99 -6.25 -30.39
C GLU A 82 61.15 -7.58 -29.63
N VAL A 83 61.48 -7.53 -28.35
CA VAL A 83 61.64 -8.72 -27.49
C VAL A 83 60.29 -9.40 -27.23
N ILE A 84 59.24 -8.60 -27.01
CA ILE A 84 57.88 -9.10 -26.84
C ILE A 84 57.33 -9.69 -28.14
N ALA A 85 57.63 -9.08 -29.30
CA ALA A 85 57.23 -9.59 -30.61
C ALA A 85 57.92 -10.92 -30.96
N GLU A 86 59.22 -11.07 -30.67
CA GLU A 86 59.93 -12.35 -30.88
C GLU A 86 59.40 -13.47 -29.97
N GLN A 87 59.13 -13.18 -28.70
CA GLN A 87 58.58 -14.19 -27.77
C GLN A 87 57.13 -14.57 -28.13
N LEU A 88 56.30 -13.61 -28.54
CA LEU A 88 54.95 -13.88 -29.05
C LEU A 88 55.00 -14.70 -30.34
N ALA A 89 55.92 -14.39 -31.27
CA ALA A 89 56.06 -15.15 -32.51
C ALA A 89 56.45 -16.63 -32.28
N TYR A 90 57.22 -16.91 -31.22
CA TYR A 90 57.58 -18.28 -30.83
C TYR A 90 56.39 -19.04 -30.22
N ILE A 91 55.59 -18.37 -29.39
CA ILE A 91 54.40 -18.96 -28.75
C ILE A 91 53.29 -19.26 -29.76
N PHE A 92 53.12 -18.44 -30.80
CA PHE A 92 52.04 -18.53 -31.79
C PHE A 92 52.37 -19.37 -33.06
N ARG A 93 53.50 -20.09 -33.08
CA ARG A 93 53.95 -20.87 -34.24
C ARG A 93 53.22 -22.20 -34.46
N ASP A 94 52.53 -22.72 -33.44
CA ASP A 94 51.87 -24.03 -33.46
C ASP A 94 50.33 -23.88 -33.48
N GLU A 95 49.61 -24.62 -34.34
CA GLU A 95 48.14 -24.47 -34.52
C GLU A 95 47.36 -24.73 -33.22
N ILE A 96 47.87 -25.62 -32.36
CA ILE A 96 47.30 -25.96 -31.06
C ILE A 96 47.35 -24.73 -30.11
N SER A 97 48.38 -23.89 -30.22
CA SER A 97 48.51 -22.70 -29.36
C SER A 97 47.53 -21.59 -29.76
N ARG A 98 47.22 -21.45 -31.07
CA ARG A 98 46.20 -20.49 -31.56
C ARG A 98 44.80 -20.83 -31.05
N ASN A 99 44.42 -22.10 -31.06
CA ASN A 99 43.13 -22.53 -30.52
C ASN A 99 43.05 -22.33 -29.01
N ASN A 100 44.11 -22.65 -28.27
CA ASN A 100 44.15 -22.42 -26.82
C ASN A 100 44.12 -20.93 -26.47
N ALA A 101 44.85 -20.08 -27.21
CA ALA A 101 44.80 -18.64 -27.04
C ALA A 101 43.42 -18.05 -27.35
N PHE A 102 42.72 -18.59 -28.35
CA PHE A 102 41.34 -18.21 -28.67
C PHE A 102 40.38 -18.52 -27.51
N PHE A 103 40.46 -19.71 -26.91
CA PHE A 103 39.63 -20.06 -25.75
C PHE A 103 39.99 -19.22 -24.51
N VAL A 104 41.27 -18.89 -24.30
CA VAL A 104 41.69 -18.01 -23.21
C VAL A 104 41.17 -16.58 -23.40
N LEU A 105 41.22 -16.03 -24.62
CA LEU A 105 40.70 -14.70 -24.92
C LEU A 105 39.18 -14.62 -24.80
N ILE A 106 38.46 -15.68 -25.22
CA ILE A 106 37.02 -15.81 -25.00
C ILE A 106 36.74 -15.89 -23.50
N GLY A 107 37.46 -16.73 -22.75
CA GLY A 107 37.30 -16.87 -21.30
C GLY A 107 37.55 -15.54 -20.56
N LEU A 108 38.59 -14.80 -20.94
CA LEU A 108 38.87 -13.47 -20.43
C LEU A 108 37.75 -12.49 -20.79
N GLY A 109 37.31 -12.44 -22.04
CA GLY A 109 36.26 -11.53 -22.48
C GLY A 109 34.92 -11.79 -21.78
N PHE A 110 34.49 -13.04 -21.67
CA PHE A 110 33.28 -13.41 -20.93
C PHE A 110 33.44 -13.21 -19.42
N GLY A 111 34.62 -13.50 -18.86
CA GLY A 111 34.92 -13.33 -17.44
C GLY A 111 34.97 -11.86 -17.02
N THR A 112 35.60 -10.99 -17.80
CA THR A 112 35.67 -9.55 -17.50
C THR A 112 34.34 -8.87 -17.74
N THR A 113 33.65 -9.20 -18.84
CA THR A 113 32.35 -8.60 -19.14
C THR A 113 31.30 -9.09 -18.15
N GLY A 114 31.23 -10.40 -17.91
CA GLY A 114 30.34 -10.99 -16.90
C GLY A 114 30.64 -10.50 -15.50
N GLY A 115 31.92 -10.44 -15.10
CA GLY A 115 32.36 -9.91 -13.82
C GLY A 115 32.07 -8.41 -13.65
N PHE A 116 32.21 -7.61 -14.70
CA PHE A 116 31.87 -6.18 -14.70
C PHE A 116 30.36 -5.97 -14.56
N PHE A 117 29.53 -6.72 -15.29
CA PHE A 117 28.08 -6.64 -15.16
C PHE A 117 27.60 -7.17 -13.80
N LEU A 118 28.19 -8.25 -13.29
CA LEU A 118 27.91 -8.76 -11.94
C LEU A 118 28.35 -7.75 -10.87
N GLY A 119 29.50 -7.12 -11.05
CA GLY A 119 30.00 -6.04 -10.20
C GLY A 119 29.07 -4.83 -10.22
N LEU A 120 28.59 -4.39 -11.38
CA LEU A 120 27.58 -3.34 -11.50
C LEU A 120 26.25 -3.73 -10.85
N TRP A 121 25.84 -5.00 -10.97
CA TRP A 121 24.63 -5.52 -10.36
C TRP A 121 24.72 -5.56 -8.83
N LEU A 122 25.85 -6.04 -8.28
CA LEU A 122 26.15 -6.04 -6.85
C LEU A 122 26.40 -4.63 -6.28
N ALA A 123 26.94 -3.73 -7.09
CA ALA A 123 27.21 -2.34 -6.72
C ALA A 123 25.99 -1.43 -6.87
N ARG A 124 24.84 -1.93 -7.36
CA ARG A 124 23.60 -1.16 -7.26
C ARG A 124 23.29 -0.97 -5.79
N PRO A 125 23.30 0.27 -5.25
CA PRO A 125 22.85 0.48 -3.90
C PRO A 125 21.39 0.02 -3.87
N HIS A 126 21.07 -0.92 -2.98
CA HIS A 126 19.70 -1.13 -2.56
C HIS A 126 19.27 0.19 -1.91
N LEU A 127 18.64 1.07 -2.71
CA LEU A 127 17.96 2.24 -2.17
C LEU A 127 16.98 1.67 -1.13
N ALA A 128 17.13 2.08 0.12
CA ALA A 128 16.21 1.68 1.17
C ALA A 128 14.81 2.06 0.71
N GLU A 129 13.94 1.06 0.53
CA GLU A 129 12.55 1.32 0.15
C GLU A 129 11.94 2.23 1.23
N PRO A 130 11.27 3.32 0.85
CA PRO A 130 10.68 4.21 1.82
C PRO A 130 9.63 3.43 2.62
N ILE A 131 9.70 3.56 3.95
CA ILE A 131 8.79 2.90 4.90
C ILE A 131 7.66 3.87 5.25
N MET A 132 6.45 3.37 5.31
CA MET A 132 5.25 4.06 5.76
C MET A 132 4.58 3.37 6.94
N LYS A 133 3.77 4.12 7.68
CA LYS A 133 2.86 3.59 8.69
C LYS A 133 1.56 3.15 8.04
N ALA A 134 1.01 2.06 8.52
CA ALA A 134 -0.31 1.57 8.15
C ALA A 134 -1.02 0.98 9.35
N VAL A 135 -2.35 1.16 9.41
CA VAL A 135 -3.21 0.46 10.36
C VAL A 135 -3.62 -0.85 9.70
N ALA A 136 -3.16 -1.96 10.25
CA ALA A 136 -3.30 -3.26 9.62
C ALA A 136 -3.74 -4.35 10.59
N CYS A 137 -4.49 -5.31 10.06
CA CYS A 137 -4.74 -6.58 10.72
C CYS A 137 -3.49 -7.47 10.58
N VAL A 138 -2.97 -7.99 11.70
CA VAL A 138 -1.80 -8.88 11.75
C VAL A 138 -2.15 -10.34 11.96
N SER A 139 -3.34 -10.65 12.47
CA SER A 139 -3.80 -12.01 12.76
C SER A 139 -5.32 -12.08 12.72
N TYR A 140 -5.89 -13.14 12.16
CA TYR A 140 -7.35 -13.33 12.19
C TYR A 140 -7.86 -14.00 13.47
N LYS A 141 -6.97 -14.46 14.35
CA LYS A 141 -7.34 -15.32 15.50
C LYS A 141 -7.29 -14.61 16.84
N ASP A 142 -6.45 -13.59 16.95
CA ASP A 142 -6.18 -12.91 18.21
C ASP A 142 -7.20 -11.79 18.44
N SER A 143 -7.52 -11.49 19.71
CA SER A 143 -8.40 -10.37 20.06
C SER A 143 -7.79 -9.02 19.71
N ASP A 144 -6.46 -8.92 19.79
CA ASP A 144 -5.69 -7.71 19.53
C ASP A 144 -5.09 -7.82 18.12
N ASN A 145 -5.97 -7.99 17.13
CA ASN A 145 -5.59 -8.28 15.76
C ASN A 145 -5.20 -7.05 14.94
N VAL A 146 -5.55 -5.84 15.38
CA VAL A 146 -5.31 -4.60 14.64
C VAL A 146 -4.25 -3.77 15.33
N THR A 147 -3.17 -3.47 14.62
CA THR A 147 -2.08 -2.65 15.15
C THR A 147 -1.50 -1.72 14.07
N ILE A 148 -0.63 -0.82 14.50
CA ILE A 148 0.17 0.01 13.59
C ILE A 148 1.38 -0.80 13.11
N CYS A 149 1.52 -0.92 11.79
CA CYS A 149 2.64 -1.59 11.16
C CYS A 149 3.49 -0.60 10.35
N GLN A 150 4.79 -0.88 10.30
CA GLN A 150 5.70 -0.26 9.34
C GLN A 150 5.80 -1.18 8.12
N THR A 151 5.46 -0.66 6.96
CA THR A 151 5.47 -1.39 5.67
C THR A 151 6.07 -0.52 4.58
N ASN A 152 6.47 -1.09 3.46
CA ASN A 152 7.05 -0.34 2.35
C ASN A 152 5.96 0.51 1.67
N VAL A 153 6.32 1.70 1.21
CA VAL A 153 5.44 2.54 0.39
C VAL A 153 5.12 1.77 -0.90
N PRO A 154 3.84 1.62 -1.26
CA PRO A 154 3.47 0.90 -2.46
C PRO A 154 3.96 1.62 -3.72
N HIS A 155 4.48 0.86 -4.68
CA HIS A 155 4.82 1.37 -6.00
C HIS A 155 3.61 1.33 -6.94
N LEU A 156 3.61 2.22 -7.94
CA LEU A 156 2.62 2.20 -9.02
C LEU A 156 2.72 0.86 -9.76
N ARG A 157 1.60 0.14 -9.88
CA ARG A 157 1.53 -1.19 -10.51
C ARG A 157 1.09 -1.09 -11.96
N SER A 158 0.23 -0.12 -12.25
CA SER A 158 -0.29 0.20 -13.58
C SER A 158 0.06 1.63 -13.97
N SER A 159 0.09 1.87 -15.29
CA SER A 159 0.22 3.22 -15.85
C SER A 159 -0.96 4.15 -15.51
N SER A 160 -2.10 3.59 -15.09
CA SER A 160 -3.31 4.34 -14.68
C SER A 160 -3.42 4.54 -13.17
N ASP A 161 -2.42 4.10 -12.40
CA ASP A 161 -2.46 4.20 -10.94
C ASP A 161 -2.10 5.60 -10.48
N ILE A 162 -2.61 5.97 -9.30
CA ILE A 162 -2.34 7.23 -8.62
C ILE A 162 -1.80 6.90 -7.24
N LEU A 163 -0.68 7.52 -6.89
CA LEU A 163 -0.13 7.51 -5.54
C LEU A 163 -0.67 8.74 -4.79
N VAL A 164 -1.31 8.49 -3.65
CA VAL A 164 -1.90 9.52 -2.81
C VAL A 164 -1.27 9.44 -1.43
N ARG A 165 -0.80 10.60 -0.94
CA ARG A 165 -0.40 10.79 0.46
C ARG A 165 -1.65 11.05 1.29
N VAL A 166 -2.00 10.11 2.14
CA VAL A 166 -3.23 10.14 2.93
C VAL A 166 -3.09 11.14 4.07
N ARG A 167 -4.15 11.91 4.31
CA ARG A 167 -4.27 12.84 5.44
C ARG A 167 -5.24 12.34 6.49
N ALA A 168 -6.32 11.70 6.06
CA ALA A 168 -7.28 11.04 6.93
C ALA A 168 -7.87 9.81 6.25
N ALA A 169 -8.15 8.76 7.03
CA ALA A 169 -8.86 7.57 6.58
C ALA A 169 -9.99 7.23 7.57
N SER A 170 -11.10 6.69 7.07
CA SER A 170 -12.18 6.22 7.92
C SER A 170 -11.98 4.75 8.31
N ILE A 171 -12.34 4.42 9.54
CA ILE A 171 -12.55 3.03 9.98
C ILE A 171 -14.05 2.81 10.18
N MET A 172 -14.55 1.66 9.74
CA MET A 172 -15.97 1.28 9.82
C MET A 172 -16.16 -0.15 10.29
N SER A 173 -17.40 -0.54 10.60
CA SER A 173 -17.72 -1.88 11.11
C SER A 173 -17.36 -2.99 10.12
N LEU A 174 -17.28 -2.69 8.83
CA LEU A 174 -16.75 -3.61 7.83
C LEU A 174 -15.26 -3.90 8.03
N ASP A 175 -14.46 -2.93 8.48
CA ASP A 175 -13.04 -3.15 8.76
C ASP A 175 -12.84 -4.10 9.94
N ASP A 176 -13.71 -4.03 10.97
CA ASP A 176 -13.75 -5.01 12.06
C ASP A 176 -14.09 -6.42 11.55
N ARG A 177 -15.07 -6.54 10.65
CA ARG A 177 -15.36 -7.85 10.04
C ARG A 177 -14.19 -8.37 9.20
N ILE A 178 -13.54 -7.49 8.44
CA ILE A 178 -12.35 -7.81 7.65
C ILE A 178 -11.22 -8.29 8.56
N SER A 179 -10.99 -7.62 9.71
CA SER A 179 -9.98 -8.03 10.68
C SER A 179 -10.27 -9.39 11.33
N HIS A 180 -11.54 -9.83 11.31
CA HIS A 180 -11.98 -11.17 11.71
C HIS A 180 -12.14 -12.17 10.55
N GLY A 181 -11.63 -11.84 9.35
CA GLY A 181 -11.54 -12.77 8.23
C GLY A 181 -12.72 -12.76 7.26
N TYR A 182 -13.61 -11.76 7.32
CA TYR A 182 -14.69 -11.57 6.35
C TYR A 182 -14.20 -11.58 4.91
N GLY A 183 -14.73 -12.44 4.04
CA GLY A 183 -14.35 -12.56 2.64
C GLY A 183 -12.90 -13.01 2.40
N ARG A 184 -12.21 -13.55 3.42
CA ARG A 184 -10.78 -13.94 3.35
C ARG A 184 -10.47 -14.85 2.18
N PHE A 185 -11.30 -15.88 1.97
CA PHE A 185 -11.07 -16.83 0.88
C PHE A 185 -11.19 -16.14 -0.49
N LEU A 186 -12.22 -15.32 -0.66
CA LEU A 186 -12.48 -14.60 -1.90
C LEU A 186 -11.40 -13.52 -2.16
N ARG A 187 -10.99 -12.76 -1.15
CA ARG A 187 -9.86 -11.81 -1.25
C ARG A 187 -8.58 -12.48 -1.72
N THR A 188 -8.25 -13.62 -1.12
CA THR A 188 -7.05 -14.39 -1.47
C THR A 188 -7.07 -14.77 -2.95
N LEU A 189 -8.24 -15.10 -3.51
CA LEU A 189 -8.43 -15.44 -4.93
C LEU A 189 -8.54 -14.22 -5.87
N ILE A 190 -9.03 -13.09 -5.38
CA ILE A 190 -9.12 -11.85 -6.15
C ILE A 190 -7.71 -11.25 -6.31
N ASN A 191 -6.97 -11.14 -5.21
CA ASN A 191 -5.68 -10.46 -5.11
C ASN A 191 -4.47 -11.34 -5.52
N THR A 192 -4.66 -12.63 -5.83
CA THR A 192 -3.56 -13.59 -6.11
C THR A 192 -2.72 -13.30 -7.36
N TYR A 193 -3.10 -12.34 -8.19
CA TYR A 193 -2.24 -11.90 -9.31
C TYR A 193 -0.97 -11.20 -8.83
N ASP A 194 -0.90 -10.85 -7.55
CA ASP A 194 0.28 -10.34 -6.88
C ASP A 194 0.89 -11.44 -5.99
N SER A 195 1.35 -12.52 -6.63
CA SER A 195 1.79 -13.78 -5.98
C SER A 195 2.97 -13.66 -5.00
N TYR A 196 3.49 -12.44 -4.78
CA TYR A 196 4.63 -12.16 -3.91
C TYR A 196 4.25 -11.57 -2.54
N HIS A 197 2.99 -11.19 -2.31
CA HIS A 197 2.58 -10.57 -1.05
C HIS A 197 1.67 -11.49 -0.21
N PRO A 198 2.04 -11.78 1.05
CA PRO A 198 1.16 -12.48 1.98
C PRO A 198 -0.10 -11.64 2.25
N GLU A 199 -1.22 -12.31 2.53
CA GLU A 199 -2.51 -11.64 2.84
C GLU A 199 -2.39 -10.73 4.09
N LEU A 200 -1.53 -11.11 5.04
CA LEU A 200 -1.25 -10.37 6.26
C LEU A 200 0.21 -9.86 6.24
N PRO A 201 0.49 -8.65 6.75
CA PRO A 201 -0.45 -7.73 7.40
C PRO A 201 -1.41 -7.04 6.39
N LEU A 202 -2.70 -7.03 6.71
CA LEU A 202 -3.76 -6.49 5.83
C LEU A 202 -4.13 -5.07 6.26
N VAL A 203 -3.79 -4.08 5.43
CA VAL A 203 -4.18 -2.67 5.68
C VAL A 203 -5.70 -2.52 5.67
N LEU A 204 -6.24 -1.83 6.68
CA LEU A 204 -7.68 -1.57 6.88
C LEU A 204 -8.10 -0.20 6.32
N GLY A 205 -9.39 0.12 6.40
CA GLY A 205 -9.97 1.39 5.97
C GLY A 205 -10.48 1.34 4.54
N ARG A 206 -11.73 1.75 4.32
CA ARG A 206 -12.39 1.74 2.98
C ARG A 206 -12.62 3.13 2.38
N SER A 207 -12.29 4.19 3.12
CA SER A 207 -12.42 5.57 2.67
C SER A 207 -11.23 6.38 3.14
N CYS A 208 -10.69 7.26 2.30
CA CYS A 208 -9.66 8.21 2.72
C CYS A 208 -9.71 9.52 1.93
N ALA A 209 -9.02 10.53 2.44
CA ALA A 209 -8.75 11.78 1.75
C ALA A 209 -7.27 12.15 1.90
N GLY A 210 -6.69 12.71 0.84
CA GLY A 210 -5.27 12.95 0.75
C GLY A 210 -4.88 13.87 -0.40
N VAL A 211 -3.58 13.91 -0.68
CA VAL A 211 -2.99 14.74 -1.74
C VAL A 211 -2.29 13.82 -2.74
N VAL A 212 -2.48 14.07 -4.03
CA VAL A 212 -1.80 13.33 -5.09
C VAL A 212 -0.29 13.58 -5.03
N GLU A 213 0.48 12.52 -4.91
CA GLU A 213 1.95 12.55 -4.82
C GLU A 213 2.60 12.12 -6.16
N ALA A 214 1.98 11.16 -6.86
CA ALA A 214 2.41 10.76 -8.20
C ALA A 214 1.23 10.26 -9.03
N VAL A 215 1.32 10.47 -10.34
CA VAL A 215 0.33 10.05 -11.32
C VAL A 215 1.01 9.13 -12.33
N GLY A 216 0.43 7.97 -12.58
CA GLY A 216 0.92 7.03 -13.59
C GLY A 216 0.89 7.67 -14.99
N SER A 217 1.89 7.35 -15.81
CA SER A 217 2.08 7.98 -17.14
C SER A 217 0.96 7.73 -18.15
N GLY A 218 0.10 6.73 -17.90
CA GLY A 218 -1.05 6.38 -18.73
C GLY A 218 -2.39 6.81 -18.16
N SER A 219 -2.39 7.54 -17.03
CA SER A 219 -3.59 8.07 -16.39
C SER A 219 -4.28 9.11 -17.29
N LYS A 220 -5.61 9.06 -17.34
CA LYS A 220 -6.48 9.93 -18.15
C LYS A 220 -7.48 10.73 -17.30
N CYS A 221 -7.42 10.61 -15.98
CA CYS A 221 -8.34 11.29 -15.07
C CYS A 221 -8.15 12.81 -14.97
N GLY A 222 -7.03 13.35 -15.47
CA GLY A 222 -6.73 14.79 -15.41
C GLY A 222 -6.37 15.30 -14.00
N LEU A 223 -6.02 14.39 -13.08
CA LEU A 223 -5.45 14.73 -11.78
C LEU A 223 -3.96 15.07 -11.92
N GLU A 224 -3.53 16.04 -11.13
CA GLU A 224 -2.13 16.50 -11.09
C GLU A 224 -1.53 16.31 -9.69
N ILE A 225 -0.20 16.30 -9.61
CA ILE A 225 0.50 16.28 -8.32
C ILE A 225 0.10 17.52 -7.52
N GLY A 226 -0.29 17.33 -6.27
CA GLY A 226 -0.80 18.39 -5.40
C GLY A 226 -2.33 18.49 -5.35
N ASP A 227 -3.07 17.80 -6.23
CA ASP A 227 -4.54 17.77 -6.16
C ASP A 227 -5.03 17.13 -4.85
N GLU A 228 -6.00 17.77 -4.20
CA GLU A 228 -6.67 17.21 -3.03
C GLU A 228 -7.79 16.25 -3.45
N VAL A 229 -7.66 15.00 -3.05
CA VAL A 229 -8.52 13.91 -3.51
C VAL A 229 -9.11 13.11 -2.36
N TRP A 230 -10.17 12.36 -2.67
CA TRP A 230 -10.76 11.36 -1.80
C TRP A 230 -10.99 10.05 -2.56
N ILE A 231 -11.04 8.95 -1.82
CA ILE A 231 -10.97 7.60 -2.38
C ILE A 231 -11.95 6.71 -1.61
N ALA A 232 -12.67 5.85 -2.34
CA ALA A 232 -13.42 4.74 -1.77
C ALA A 232 -12.87 3.41 -2.34
N SER A 233 -12.47 2.50 -1.45
CA SER A 233 -11.89 1.21 -1.82
C SER A 233 -12.89 0.07 -1.53
N PRO A 234 -13.03 -0.91 -2.43
CA PRO A 234 -13.86 -2.07 -2.17
C PRO A 234 -13.27 -2.93 -1.03
N TRP A 235 -14.13 -3.75 -0.43
CA TRP A 235 -13.77 -4.61 0.70
C TRP A 235 -12.71 -5.66 0.35
N TYR A 236 -12.60 -6.03 -0.94
CA TYR A 236 -11.66 -7.04 -1.40
C TYR A 236 -10.26 -6.50 -1.73
N ASN A 237 -10.08 -5.18 -1.84
CA ASN A 237 -8.79 -4.55 -2.09
C ASN A 237 -8.03 -4.29 -0.77
N ALA A 238 -6.74 -3.95 -0.90
CA ALA A 238 -5.98 -3.37 0.20
C ALA A 238 -6.69 -2.10 0.73
N GLY A 239 -6.57 -1.89 2.04
CA GLY A 239 -7.18 -0.73 2.70
C GLY A 239 -6.43 0.58 2.46
N LEU A 240 -7.06 1.65 2.94
CA LEU A 240 -6.64 3.04 2.72
C LEU A 240 -6.07 3.72 3.98
N ALA A 241 -6.06 3.03 5.13
CA ALA A 241 -5.56 3.57 6.40
C ALA A 241 -4.03 3.41 6.51
N SER A 242 -3.29 4.13 5.68
CA SER A 242 -1.82 4.19 5.65
C SER A 242 -1.33 5.56 5.23
N ASP A 243 -0.05 5.91 5.47
CA ASP A 243 0.48 7.23 5.07
C ASP A 243 0.40 7.45 3.54
N TYR A 244 0.54 6.37 2.77
CA TYR A 244 0.44 6.39 1.31
C TYR A 244 -0.44 5.26 0.80
N VAL A 245 -1.12 5.51 -0.32
CA VAL A 245 -1.89 4.49 -1.02
C VAL A 245 -1.72 4.62 -2.53
N VAL A 246 -1.66 3.47 -3.20
CA VAL A 246 -1.73 3.36 -4.65
C VAL A 246 -3.08 2.76 -5.02
N THR A 247 -3.80 3.44 -5.90
CA THR A 247 -5.12 3.00 -6.36
C THR A 247 -5.32 3.36 -7.83
N PRO A 248 -6.13 2.61 -8.60
CA PRO A 248 -6.49 3.01 -9.95
C PRO A 248 -7.23 4.35 -9.95
N GLU A 249 -7.00 5.15 -10.98
CA GLU A 249 -7.67 6.44 -11.19
C GLU A 249 -9.21 6.36 -11.16
N THR A 250 -9.79 5.20 -11.47
CA THR A 250 -11.23 4.99 -11.49
C THR A 250 -11.89 5.08 -10.12
N LEU A 251 -11.12 5.02 -9.03
CA LEU A 251 -11.58 5.08 -7.65
C LEU A 251 -11.25 6.41 -6.95
N VAL A 252 -10.61 7.35 -7.66
CA VAL A 252 -10.14 8.63 -7.11
C VAL A 252 -10.93 9.77 -7.71
N ALA A 253 -11.38 10.70 -6.87
CA ALA A 253 -12.00 11.95 -7.32
C ALA A 253 -11.43 13.12 -6.52
N ARG A 254 -11.60 14.34 -7.02
CA ARG A 254 -11.27 15.54 -6.24
C ARG A 254 -12.21 15.63 -5.04
N LYS A 255 -11.66 15.95 -3.87
CA LYS A 255 -12.50 16.14 -2.68
C LYS A 255 -13.32 17.44 -2.82
N PRO A 256 -14.44 17.58 -2.07
CA PRO A 256 -15.20 18.83 -2.05
C PRO A 256 -14.34 19.95 -1.45
N PHE A 257 -14.44 21.16 -2.01
CA PHE A 257 -13.58 22.29 -1.62
C PHE A 257 -14.02 22.94 -0.31
N LEU A 258 -15.26 22.73 0.13
CA LEU A 258 -15.82 23.30 1.36
C LEU A 258 -15.38 22.59 2.65
N ILE A 259 -14.74 21.42 2.55
CA ILE A 259 -14.42 20.58 3.72
C ILE A 259 -12.93 20.23 3.79
N GLY A 260 -12.44 20.08 5.02
CA GLY A 260 -11.10 19.57 5.30
C GLY A 260 -10.98 18.07 5.04
N PHE A 261 -9.76 17.54 5.19
CA PHE A 261 -9.47 16.11 4.94
C PHE A 261 -10.24 15.16 5.84
N GLU A 262 -10.50 15.53 7.10
CA GLU A 262 -11.27 14.69 8.03
C GLU A 262 -12.71 14.50 7.53
N GLY A 263 -13.42 15.61 7.27
CA GLY A 263 -14.75 15.58 6.66
C GLY A 263 -14.74 14.82 5.33
N ALA A 264 -13.74 15.05 4.48
CA ALA A 264 -13.65 14.36 3.19
C ALA A 264 -13.40 12.85 3.34
N ALA A 265 -12.61 12.40 4.31
CA ALA A 265 -12.41 10.97 4.54
C ALA A 265 -13.68 10.26 5.05
N SER A 266 -14.59 10.99 5.69
CA SER A 266 -15.77 10.42 6.35
C SER A 266 -16.87 9.91 5.41
N LEU A 267 -16.87 10.33 4.14
CA LEU A 267 -18.02 10.23 3.24
C LEU A 267 -17.89 9.25 2.06
N PRO A 268 -16.74 9.09 1.37
CA PRO A 268 -16.67 8.37 0.09
C PRO A 268 -17.34 6.99 0.08
N TYR A 269 -16.97 6.09 1.01
CA TYR A 269 -17.53 4.74 1.04
C TYR A 269 -19.02 4.74 1.45
N SER A 270 -19.36 5.39 2.57
CA SER A 270 -20.74 5.43 3.09
C SER A 270 -21.70 6.13 2.13
N GLY A 271 -21.23 7.19 1.46
CA GLY A 271 -21.95 7.89 0.41
C GLY A 271 -22.18 7.02 -0.81
N CYS A 272 -21.18 6.25 -1.26
CA CYS A 272 -21.36 5.31 -2.38
C CYS A 272 -22.38 4.21 -2.04
N VAL A 273 -22.33 3.69 -0.81
CA VAL A 273 -23.32 2.73 -0.30
C VAL A 273 -24.72 3.35 -0.29
N ALA A 274 -24.87 4.57 0.24
CA ALA A 274 -26.14 5.29 0.27
C ALA A 274 -26.71 5.53 -1.13
N LEU A 275 -25.90 6.05 -2.07
CA LEU A 275 -26.35 6.29 -3.44
C LEU A 275 -26.71 4.99 -4.18
N THR A 276 -25.98 3.90 -3.91
CA THR A 276 -26.33 2.57 -4.45
C THR A 276 -27.69 2.11 -3.89
N ALA A 277 -27.92 2.27 -2.58
CA ALA A 277 -29.18 1.92 -1.94
C ALA A 277 -30.36 2.73 -2.50
N LEU A 278 -30.17 4.04 -2.70
CA LEU A 278 -31.17 4.92 -3.31
C LEU A 278 -31.49 4.53 -4.75
N LYS A 279 -30.49 4.16 -5.54
CA LYS A 279 -30.68 3.64 -6.89
C LYS A 279 -31.51 2.35 -6.88
N THR A 280 -31.20 1.40 -6.01
CA THR A 280 -31.99 0.15 -5.84
C THR A 280 -33.43 0.45 -5.39
N ALA A 281 -33.62 1.50 -4.59
CA ALA A 281 -34.93 1.98 -4.17
C ALA A 281 -35.74 2.65 -5.29
N ASN A 282 -35.12 3.00 -6.42
CA ASN A 282 -35.67 3.94 -7.42
C ASN A 282 -35.99 5.32 -6.82
N LEU A 283 -35.14 5.78 -5.90
CA LEU A 283 -35.24 7.10 -5.25
C LEU A 283 -34.19 8.06 -5.81
N ASN A 284 -34.64 9.25 -6.19
CA ASN A 284 -33.81 10.38 -6.62
C ASN A 284 -34.54 11.70 -6.30
N GLU A 285 -33.94 12.82 -6.67
CA GLU A 285 -34.47 14.18 -6.45
C GLU A 285 -35.91 14.37 -6.95
N HIS A 286 -36.33 13.66 -7.99
CA HIS A 286 -37.65 13.80 -8.62
C HIS A 286 -38.67 12.77 -8.13
N THR A 287 -38.22 11.61 -7.64
CA THR A 287 -39.11 10.50 -7.25
C THR A 287 -39.30 10.35 -5.75
N THR A 288 -38.57 11.10 -4.94
CA THR A 288 -38.55 10.96 -3.47
C THR A 288 -39.62 11.80 -2.77
N SER A 289 -40.03 12.92 -3.35
CA SER A 289 -40.98 13.86 -2.74
C SER A 289 -42.28 13.18 -2.31
N GLY A 290 -42.71 13.46 -1.06
CA GLY A 290 -43.95 12.95 -0.48
C GLY A 290 -43.91 11.48 -0.02
N LYS A 291 -42.79 10.78 -0.20
CA LYS A 291 -42.63 9.40 0.30
C LYS A 291 -42.31 9.38 1.78
N ARG A 292 -42.74 8.31 2.45
CA ARG A 292 -42.39 8.00 3.84
C ARG A 292 -41.23 7.03 3.86
N ILE A 293 -40.11 7.43 4.44
CA ILE A 293 -38.88 6.65 4.46
C ILE A 293 -38.53 6.34 5.92
N LEU A 294 -38.22 5.08 6.20
CA LEU A 294 -37.61 4.69 7.47
C LEU A 294 -36.12 4.44 7.24
N VAL A 295 -35.26 5.13 7.99
CA VAL A 295 -33.83 4.84 8.06
C VAL A 295 -33.54 4.20 9.41
N GLU A 296 -33.33 2.90 9.39
CA GLU A 296 -32.89 2.14 10.57
C GLU A 296 -31.41 2.47 10.84
N ASP A 297 -31.15 2.96 12.05
CA ASP A 297 -29.92 3.59 12.55
C ASP A 297 -29.49 4.84 11.78
N GLY A 298 -30.16 5.97 12.04
CA GLY A 298 -29.79 7.28 11.52
C GLY A 298 -28.43 7.80 11.99
N CYS A 299 -27.79 7.14 12.97
CA CYS A 299 -26.45 7.48 13.46
C CYS A 299 -25.34 6.73 12.70
N SER A 300 -25.67 5.74 11.88
CA SER A 300 -24.65 5.10 11.05
C SER A 300 -24.13 6.09 9.99
N PRO A 301 -22.88 5.94 9.49
CA PRO A 301 -22.38 6.76 8.39
C PRO A 301 -23.31 6.80 7.17
N VAL A 302 -23.90 5.65 6.82
CA VAL A 302 -24.84 5.54 5.70
C VAL A 302 -26.18 6.20 6.04
N GLY A 303 -26.68 5.99 7.27
CA GLY A 303 -27.92 6.57 7.77
C GLY A 303 -27.88 8.10 7.83
N CYS A 304 -26.73 8.67 8.21
CA CYS A 304 -26.49 10.12 8.17
C CYS A 304 -26.63 10.69 6.75
N VAL A 305 -26.12 9.99 5.73
CA VAL A 305 -26.23 10.41 4.33
C VAL A 305 -27.66 10.27 3.82
N LEU A 306 -28.29 9.11 4.05
CA LEU A 306 -29.66 8.84 3.61
C LEU A 306 -30.64 9.83 4.21
N THR A 307 -30.55 10.11 5.51
CA THR A 307 -31.46 11.04 6.21
C THR A 307 -31.43 12.43 5.56
N GLN A 308 -30.23 12.97 5.35
CA GLN A 308 -30.05 14.30 4.76
C GLN A 308 -30.57 14.36 3.31
N LEU A 309 -30.20 13.39 2.47
CA LEU A 309 -30.63 13.38 1.06
C LEU A 309 -32.15 13.20 0.93
N MET A 310 -32.74 12.27 1.68
CA MET A 310 -34.19 12.03 1.65
C MET A 310 -34.96 13.27 2.12
N LYS A 311 -34.49 13.92 3.19
CA LYS A 311 -35.11 15.16 3.66
C LYS A 311 -35.03 16.26 2.61
N LYS A 312 -33.85 16.47 2.02
CA LYS A 312 -33.64 17.48 0.98
C LYS A 312 -34.47 17.23 -0.28
N TRP A 313 -34.78 15.98 -0.59
CA TRP A 313 -35.63 15.61 -1.73
C TRP A 313 -37.13 15.54 -1.39
N GLY A 314 -37.54 16.02 -0.22
CA GLY A 314 -38.94 16.19 0.16
C GLY A 314 -39.65 14.93 0.68
N ALA A 315 -38.91 13.90 1.12
CA ALA A 315 -39.51 12.79 1.85
C ALA A 315 -39.79 13.15 3.31
N TYR A 316 -40.74 12.43 3.91
CA TYR A 316 -40.93 12.36 5.35
C TYR A 316 -40.01 11.27 5.91
N VAL A 317 -39.04 11.67 6.73
CA VAL A 317 -37.98 10.75 7.19
C VAL A 317 -38.19 10.38 8.65
N THR A 318 -38.50 9.11 8.90
CA THR A 318 -38.41 8.52 10.24
C THR A 318 -37.06 7.84 10.38
N THR A 319 -36.41 8.01 11.53
CA THR A 319 -35.14 7.35 11.83
C THR A 319 -35.20 6.62 13.16
N THR A 320 -34.37 5.59 13.33
CA THR A 320 -34.09 5.01 14.64
C THR A 320 -32.72 5.45 15.14
N CYS A 321 -32.56 5.67 16.44
CA CYS A 321 -31.25 5.97 17.04
C CYS A 321 -31.24 5.72 18.54
N HIS A 322 -30.08 5.80 19.18
CA HIS A 322 -30.00 5.90 20.64
C HIS A 322 -30.55 7.24 21.12
N SER A 323 -31.15 7.28 22.33
CA SER A 323 -31.78 8.50 22.87
C SER A 323 -30.85 9.72 22.89
N ARG A 324 -29.58 9.52 23.27
CA ARG A 324 -28.55 10.59 23.30
C ARG A 324 -28.27 11.22 21.93
N SER A 325 -28.51 10.48 20.85
CA SER A 325 -28.20 10.89 19.48
C SER A 325 -29.38 11.54 18.77
N ALA A 326 -30.57 11.51 19.37
CA ALA A 326 -31.79 12.08 18.79
C ALA A 326 -31.66 13.55 18.37
N PRO A 327 -30.99 14.44 19.14
CA PRO A 327 -30.79 15.82 18.71
C PRO A 327 -29.97 15.93 17.41
N VAL A 328 -28.94 15.09 17.26
CA VAL A 328 -28.07 15.09 16.07
C VAL A 328 -28.87 14.62 14.86
N VAL A 329 -29.58 13.50 14.96
CA VAL A 329 -30.34 12.95 13.82
C VAL A 329 -31.50 13.86 13.40
N LYS A 330 -32.13 14.58 14.35
CA LYS A 330 -33.09 15.65 14.03
C LYS A 330 -32.43 16.80 13.28
N ALA A 331 -31.24 17.23 13.70
CA ALA A 331 -30.49 18.27 13.00
C ALA A 331 -30.10 17.86 11.57
N LEU A 332 -29.88 16.55 11.32
CA LEU A 332 -29.65 15.99 9.99
C LEU A 332 -30.93 15.92 9.12
N GLY A 333 -32.10 16.22 9.67
CA GLY A 333 -33.34 16.35 8.91
C GLY A 333 -34.40 15.27 9.15
N ALA A 334 -34.24 14.42 10.18
CA ALA A 334 -35.30 13.48 10.55
C ALA A 334 -36.56 14.22 11.03
N ASP A 335 -37.71 13.87 10.46
CA ASP A 335 -39.03 14.34 10.89
C ASP A 335 -39.46 13.64 12.19
N ASP A 336 -39.30 12.32 12.21
CA ASP A 336 -39.58 11.47 13.37
C ASP A 336 -38.33 10.70 13.80
N VAL A 337 -38.21 10.51 15.11
CA VAL A 337 -37.14 9.72 15.71
C VAL A 337 -37.74 8.71 16.67
N ILE A 338 -37.42 7.43 16.46
CA ILE A 338 -37.73 6.33 17.37
C ILE A 338 -36.45 6.01 18.14
N THR A 339 -36.46 6.29 19.45
CA THR A 339 -35.27 6.12 20.27
C THR A 339 -35.23 4.77 20.96
N PHE A 340 -34.07 4.13 20.97
CA PHE A 340 -33.81 2.99 21.85
C PHE A 340 -33.36 3.49 23.23
N GLN A 341 -34.13 3.11 24.25
CA GLN A 341 -33.83 3.42 25.65
C GLN A 341 -32.91 2.30 26.18
N ASN A 342 -31.62 2.58 26.33
CA ASN A 342 -30.72 2.12 27.40
C ASN A 342 -29.25 2.34 26.98
N ASP A 343 -28.49 3.03 27.83
CA ASP A 343 -27.03 3.16 27.74
C ASP A 343 -26.29 1.95 28.37
N SER A 344 -27.03 0.91 28.76
CA SER A 344 -26.55 -0.22 29.55
C SER A 344 -27.10 -1.57 29.05
N PHE A 345 -27.08 -1.80 27.73
CA PHE A 345 -27.39 -3.11 27.19
C PHE A 345 -26.20 -4.04 27.42
N THR A 346 -26.37 -4.98 28.36
CA THR A 346 -25.51 -6.16 28.42
C THR A 346 -26.01 -7.12 27.34
N HIS A 347 -25.18 -8.02 26.81
CA HIS A 347 -25.49 -8.94 25.70
C HIS A 347 -26.59 -10.00 26.00
N SER A 348 -27.65 -9.67 26.74
CA SER A 348 -28.72 -10.58 27.11
C SER A 348 -29.79 -10.65 26.01
N TYR A 349 -30.16 -11.86 25.62
CA TYR A 349 -31.21 -12.13 24.62
C TYR A 349 -32.58 -11.57 25.05
N PHE A 350 -32.83 -11.49 26.35
CA PHE A 350 -34.09 -11.00 26.93
C PHE A 350 -34.30 -9.50 26.67
N GLU A 351 -33.24 -8.70 26.81
CA GLU A 351 -33.24 -7.26 26.54
C GLU A 351 -33.50 -6.92 25.06
N VAL A 352 -32.93 -7.71 24.14
CA VAL A 352 -33.13 -7.55 22.70
C VAL A 352 -34.61 -7.73 22.33
N ASN A 353 -35.30 -8.71 22.94
CA ASN A 353 -36.72 -8.94 22.67
C ASN A 353 -37.61 -7.79 23.16
N ILE A 354 -37.29 -7.19 24.32
CA ILE A 354 -38.05 -6.05 24.84
C ILE A 354 -37.85 -4.82 23.96
N ALA A 355 -36.61 -4.53 23.57
CA ALA A 355 -36.29 -3.42 22.68
C ALA A 355 -36.98 -3.60 21.31
N GLN A 356 -36.94 -4.81 20.75
CA GLN A 356 -37.65 -5.14 19.52
C GLN A 356 -39.17 -4.97 19.68
N SER A 357 -39.74 -5.36 20.83
CA SER A 357 -41.18 -5.21 21.09
C SER A 357 -41.60 -3.73 21.17
N ASN A 358 -40.83 -2.91 21.90
CA ASN A 358 -41.09 -1.46 21.98
C ASN A 358 -40.96 -0.80 20.61
N PHE A 359 -39.93 -1.19 19.85
CA PHE A 359 -39.72 -0.71 18.50
C PHE A 359 -40.87 -1.08 17.56
N ILE A 360 -41.36 -2.32 17.63
CA ILE A 360 -42.54 -2.77 16.88
C ILE A 360 -43.78 -1.98 17.26
N ASN A 361 -44.00 -1.68 18.54
CA ASN A 361 -45.15 -0.88 18.99
C ASN A 361 -45.08 0.54 18.42
N GLU A 362 -43.92 1.18 18.49
CA GLU A 362 -43.68 2.50 17.89
C GLU A 362 -43.91 2.47 16.37
N LEU A 363 -43.40 1.47 15.65
CA LEU A 363 -43.65 1.33 14.21
C LEU A 363 -45.13 1.10 13.89
N THR A 364 -45.84 0.33 14.71
CA THR A 364 -47.28 0.02 14.53
C THR A 364 -48.15 1.26 14.70
N SER A 365 -47.73 2.21 15.55
CA SER A 365 -48.44 3.48 15.74
C SER A 365 -48.33 4.45 14.55
N ARG A 366 -47.48 4.16 13.57
CA ARG A 366 -47.16 5.04 12.44
C ARG A 366 -47.70 4.48 11.13
N ASP A 367 -47.93 5.38 10.17
CA ASP A 367 -48.30 4.97 8.82
C ASP A 367 -47.17 4.20 8.12
N SER A 368 -47.55 3.27 7.26
CA SER A 368 -46.63 2.42 6.50
C SER A 368 -45.65 3.21 5.63
N TYR A 369 -44.45 2.67 5.47
CA TYR A 369 -43.34 3.27 4.74
C TYR A 369 -43.32 2.84 3.27
N ASP A 370 -42.88 3.74 2.40
CA ASP A 370 -42.60 3.43 1.00
C ASP A 370 -41.28 2.66 0.86
N VAL A 371 -40.26 3.07 1.63
CA VAL A 371 -38.96 2.39 1.64
C VAL A 371 -38.40 2.35 3.07
N ILE A 372 -37.81 1.22 3.43
CA ILE A 372 -37.10 1.02 4.69
C ILE A 372 -35.64 0.71 4.36
N PHE A 373 -34.71 1.49 4.90
CA PHE A 373 -33.27 1.26 4.79
C PHE A 373 -32.74 0.67 6.09
N ILE A 374 -32.03 -0.45 5.98
CA ILE A 374 -31.32 -1.08 7.11
C ILE A 374 -29.85 -0.77 6.97
N THR A 375 -29.31 0.02 7.89
CA THR A 375 -27.95 0.56 7.76
C THR A 375 -26.94 -0.01 8.75
N THR A 376 -27.42 -0.74 9.76
CA THR A 376 -26.58 -1.41 10.77
C THR A 376 -26.96 -2.87 10.88
N LYS A 377 -25.99 -3.72 11.25
CA LYS A 377 -26.23 -5.16 11.39
C LYS A 377 -27.11 -5.40 12.62
N LEU A 378 -28.33 -5.83 12.38
CA LEU A 378 -29.29 -6.17 13.44
C LEU A 378 -29.09 -7.61 13.93
N LYS A 379 -29.26 -7.81 15.24
CA LYS A 379 -29.15 -9.14 15.89
C LYS A 379 -30.41 -10.00 15.74
N TYR A 380 -31.49 -9.41 15.24
CA TYR A 380 -32.80 -10.05 15.06
C TYR A 380 -33.17 -10.13 13.57
N ASN A 381 -34.12 -11.00 13.24
CA ASN A 381 -34.58 -11.17 11.87
C ASN A 381 -35.18 -9.86 11.34
N THR A 382 -34.76 -9.43 10.16
CA THR A 382 -35.22 -8.21 9.46
C THR A 382 -36.54 -8.40 8.71
N ASP A 383 -37.05 -9.62 8.55
CA ASP A 383 -38.24 -9.93 7.75
C ASP A 383 -39.51 -9.23 8.26
N PHE A 384 -39.58 -8.91 9.54
CA PHE A 384 -40.72 -8.20 10.12
C PHE A 384 -40.89 -6.77 9.56
N PHE A 385 -39.85 -6.14 9.00
CA PHE A 385 -39.94 -4.82 8.39
C PHE A 385 -40.93 -4.78 7.23
N TRP A 386 -41.13 -5.89 6.51
CA TRP A 386 -42.11 -6.00 5.44
C TRP A 386 -43.56 -5.78 5.91
N LYS A 387 -43.85 -5.95 7.20
CA LYS A 387 -45.17 -5.65 7.77
C LYS A 387 -45.47 -4.15 7.85
N PHE A 388 -44.43 -3.32 7.87
CA PHE A 388 -44.53 -1.86 7.97
C PHE A 388 -44.32 -1.16 6.63
N THR A 389 -44.12 -1.91 5.55
CA THR A 389 -44.07 -1.37 4.19
C THR A 389 -45.44 -1.34 3.56
N LYS A 390 -45.69 -0.35 2.69
CA LYS A 390 -46.83 -0.38 1.76
C LYS A 390 -46.75 -1.61 0.83
N PRO A 391 -47.85 -2.02 0.16
CA PRO A 391 -47.85 -3.21 -0.71
C PRO A 391 -46.80 -3.20 -1.84
N SER A 392 -46.40 -2.03 -2.33
CA SER A 392 -45.33 -1.83 -3.32
C SER A 392 -44.02 -1.31 -2.71
N GLY A 393 -43.93 -1.32 -1.38
CA GLY A 393 -42.78 -0.82 -0.65
C GLY A 393 -41.56 -1.73 -0.77
N LYS A 394 -40.39 -1.18 -0.40
CA LYS A 394 -39.11 -1.89 -0.48
C LYS A 394 -38.39 -1.87 0.85
N VAL A 395 -37.77 -2.99 1.22
CA VAL A 395 -36.78 -3.05 2.30
C VAL A 395 -35.42 -3.24 1.67
N ILE A 396 -34.47 -2.36 1.98
CA ILE A 396 -33.13 -2.36 1.40
C ILE A 396 -32.11 -2.44 2.52
N ASN A 397 -31.35 -3.53 2.52
CA ASN A 397 -30.24 -3.71 3.44
C ASN A 397 -28.95 -3.17 2.81
N THR A 398 -28.30 -2.23 3.49
CA THR A 398 -27.04 -1.65 3.05
C THR A 398 -25.83 -2.27 3.74
N VAL A 399 -26.05 -3.14 4.73
CA VAL A 399 -25.00 -3.89 5.41
C VAL A 399 -24.53 -5.01 4.49
N GLU A 400 -23.22 -5.17 4.33
CA GLU A 400 -22.70 -6.24 3.47
C GLU A 400 -23.09 -7.61 4.06
N PRO A 401 -23.61 -8.54 3.23
CA PRO A 401 -24.05 -9.85 3.71
C PRO A 401 -22.86 -10.67 4.22
N ASP A 402 -23.15 -11.64 5.08
CA ASP A 402 -22.13 -12.59 5.53
C ASP A 402 -21.67 -13.46 4.35
N MET A 403 -20.36 -13.72 4.27
CA MET A 403 -19.75 -14.39 3.13
C MET A 403 -19.79 -15.91 3.31
N ASP A 404 -20.68 -16.57 2.58
CA ASP A 404 -20.78 -18.04 2.56
C ASP A 404 -19.44 -18.72 2.23
N SER A 405 -18.64 -18.07 1.37
CA SER A 405 -17.33 -18.58 0.93
C SER A 405 -16.36 -18.86 2.07
N ASP A 406 -16.50 -18.14 3.19
CA ASP A 406 -15.62 -18.33 4.34
C ASP A 406 -15.98 -19.61 5.12
N GLN A 407 -17.26 -20.01 5.08
CA GLN A 407 -17.77 -21.21 5.73
C GLN A 407 -17.56 -22.48 4.90
N TYR A 408 -17.23 -22.35 3.61
CA TYR A 408 -17.02 -23.50 2.73
C TYR A 408 -15.84 -24.37 3.19
N GLY A 409 -16.08 -25.69 3.23
CA GLY A 409 -15.01 -26.69 3.39
C GLY A 409 -14.10 -26.77 2.16
N THR A 410 -13.00 -27.52 2.26
CA THR A 410 -11.96 -27.61 1.22
C THR A 410 -12.50 -27.96 -0.17
N ILE A 411 -13.45 -28.89 -0.25
CA ILE A 411 -14.06 -29.33 -1.52
C ILE A 411 -14.85 -28.18 -2.17
N MET A 412 -15.73 -27.53 -1.40
CA MET A 412 -16.54 -26.41 -1.92
C MET A 412 -15.67 -25.22 -2.32
N ARG A 413 -14.60 -24.95 -1.57
CA ARG A 413 -13.60 -23.94 -1.93
C ARG A 413 -12.94 -24.19 -3.28
N LEU A 414 -12.67 -25.46 -3.64
CA LEU A 414 -12.11 -25.81 -4.94
C LEU A 414 -13.08 -25.50 -6.09
N PHE A 415 -14.35 -25.88 -5.95
CA PHE A 415 -15.38 -25.54 -6.94
C PHE A 415 -15.59 -24.02 -7.05
N TYR A 416 -15.65 -23.32 -5.91
CA TYR A 416 -15.81 -21.88 -5.90
C TYR A 416 -14.61 -21.15 -6.52
N SER A 417 -13.38 -21.64 -6.28
CA SER A 417 -12.17 -21.13 -6.95
C SER A 417 -12.23 -21.31 -8.47
N MET A 418 -12.71 -22.47 -8.94
CA MET A 418 -12.92 -22.70 -10.37
C MET A 418 -13.97 -21.74 -10.95
N TYR A 419 -15.09 -21.55 -10.25
CA TYR A 419 -16.12 -20.59 -10.63
C TYR A 419 -15.59 -19.15 -10.74
N ILE A 420 -14.81 -18.68 -9.76
CA ILE A 420 -14.18 -17.34 -9.76
C ILE A 420 -13.26 -17.17 -10.96
N LYS A 421 -12.44 -18.19 -11.27
CA LYS A 421 -11.54 -18.16 -12.44
C LYS A 421 -12.33 -18.09 -13.75
N LEU A 422 -13.41 -18.87 -13.87
CA LEU A 422 -14.29 -18.82 -15.04
C LEU A 422 -14.98 -17.46 -15.17
N LYS A 423 -15.46 -16.88 -14.07
CA LYS A 423 -16.06 -15.53 -14.05
C LYS A 423 -15.05 -14.46 -14.50
N LYS A 424 -13.82 -14.49 -13.97
CA LYS A 424 -12.73 -13.60 -14.39
C LYS A 424 -12.42 -13.76 -15.89
N LEU A 425 -12.34 -15.01 -16.38
CA LEU A 425 -12.11 -15.29 -17.80
C LEU A 425 -13.25 -14.75 -18.68
N GLY A 426 -14.50 -14.93 -18.26
CA GLY A 426 -15.67 -14.36 -18.94
C GLY A 426 -15.60 -12.85 -19.04
N CYS A 427 -15.35 -12.18 -17.90
CA CYS A 427 -15.15 -10.74 -17.81
C CYS A 427 -14.00 -10.23 -18.70
N PHE A 428 -12.88 -10.95 -18.74
CA PHE A 428 -11.75 -10.64 -19.62
C PHE A 428 -12.16 -10.72 -21.11
N ILE A 429 -12.91 -11.75 -21.50
CA ILE A 429 -13.42 -11.91 -22.87
C ILE A 429 -14.41 -10.78 -23.23
N THR A 430 -15.32 -10.43 -22.32
CA THR A 430 -16.33 -9.39 -22.53
C THR A 430 -15.81 -7.98 -22.30
N ARG A 431 -14.54 -7.81 -21.91
CA ARG A 431 -13.94 -6.53 -21.48
C ARG A 431 -14.78 -5.80 -20.42
N SER A 432 -15.39 -6.56 -19.52
CA SER A 432 -16.13 -6.03 -18.37
C SER A 432 -15.37 -6.30 -17.08
N GLU A 433 -15.57 -5.46 -16.07
CA GLU A 433 -14.98 -5.72 -14.77
C GLU A 433 -15.80 -6.74 -13.97
N PRO A 434 -15.15 -7.69 -13.28
CA PRO A 434 -15.87 -8.64 -12.45
C PRO A 434 -16.45 -7.93 -11.22
N ASN A 435 -17.78 -7.97 -11.09
CA ASN A 435 -18.46 -7.50 -9.89
C ASN A 435 -18.42 -8.59 -8.80
N TRP A 436 -17.82 -8.30 -7.66
CA TRP A 436 -17.65 -9.22 -6.51
C TRP A 436 -18.66 -9.00 -5.38
N GLU A 437 -19.80 -8.39 -5.69
CA GLU A 437 -20.84 -8.01 -4.72
C GLU A 437 -20.35 -6.87 -3.80
N GLY A 438 -21.18 -5.82 -3.68
CA GLY A 438 -20.83 -4.59 -2.97
C GLY A 438 -21.36 -3.34 -3.66
N PRO A 439 -21.13 -2.15 -3.07
CA PRO A 439 -21.54 -0.88 -3.65
C PRO A 439 -20.79 -0.59 -4.95
N HIS A 440 -21.41 0.17 -5.85
CA HIS A 440 -20.75 0.64 -7.06
C HIS A 440 -19.78 1.79 -6.72
N LEU A 441 -18.51 1.44 -6.55
CA LEU A 441 -17.44 2.40 -6.26
C LEU A 441 -16.82 2.90 -7.57
N CYS A 442 -16.98 4.19 -7.85
CA CYS A 442 -16.29 4.84 -8.96
C CYS A 442 -16.16 6.35 -8.72
N HIS A 443 -15.19 6.97 -9.39
CA HIS A 443 -14.96 8.42 -9.34
C HIS A 443 -16.21 9.22 -9.68
N LEU A 444 -17.04 8.79 -10.64
CA LEU A 444 -18.28 9.49 -11.00
C LEU A 444 -19.28 9.57 -9.83
N THR A 445 -19.37 8.51 -9.02
CA THR A 445 -20.21 8.53 -7.81
C THR A 445 -19.64 9.51 -6.79
N LEU A 446 -18.31 9.55 -6.66
CA LEU A 446 -17.63 10.50 -5.78
C LEU A 446 -17.80 11.94 -6.26
N ASP A 447 -17.70 12.23 -7.54
CA ASP A 447 -17.93 13.58 -8.09
C ASP A 447 -19.35 14.06 -7.78
N ARG A 448 -20.35 13.17 -7.87
CA ARG A 448 -21.74 13.47 -7.50
C ARG A 448 -21.91 13.71 -5.99
N LEU A 449 -21.20 12.96 -5.15
CA LEU A 449 -21.18 13.24 -3.71
C LEU A 449 -20.51 14.58 -3.43
N ALA A 450 -19.46 14.92 -4.16
CA ALA A 450 -18.77 16.20 -4.01
C ALA A 450 -19.68 17.37 -4.36
N SER A 451 -20.48 17.25 -5.43
CA SER A 451 -21.46 18.29 -5.77
C SER A 451 -22.47 18.50 -4.64
N TYR A 452 -23.04 17.43 -4.06
CA TYR A 452 -23.98 17.57 -2.94
C TYR A 452 -23.37 18.25 -1.71
N VAL A 453 -22.10 18.00 -1.42
CA VAL A 453 -21.40 18.68 -0.32
C VAL A 453 -21.16 20.15 -0.67
N ASN A 454 -20.66 20.43 -1.87
CA ASN A 454 -20.39 21.79 -2.34
C ASN A 454 -21.65 22.65 -2.42
N ASP A 455 -22.79 22.04 -2.76
CA ASP A 455 -24.11 22.70 -2.83
C ASP A 455 -24.76 22.87 -1.45
N GLY A 456 -24.14 22.38 -0.37
CA GLY A 456 -24.68 22.43 0.99
C GLY A 456 -25.91 21.54 1.21
N ILE A 457 -26.15 20.58 0.30
CA ILE A 457 -27.22 19.58 0.41
C ILE A 457 -26.84 18.52 1.44
N LEU A 458 -25.56 18.14 1.49
CA LEU A 458 -25.02 17.08 2.32
C LEU A 458 -23.88 17.60 3.21
N GLN A 459 -24.01 17.39 4.52
CA GLN A 459 -22.98 17.70 5.51
C GLN A 459 -22.26 16.42 5.95
N THR A 460 -20.96 16.55 6.22
CA THR A 460 -20.13 15.46 6.75
C THR A 460 -20.35 15.32 8.25
N VAL A 461 -20.52 14.08 8.74
CA VAL A 461 -20.71 13.78 10.16
C VAL A 461 -19.51 12.99 10.66
N VAL A 462 -18.61 13.69 11.35
CA VAL A 462 -17.40 13.12 11.98
C VAL A 462 -17.64 13.06 13.48
N ASP A 463 -17.47 11.87 14.06
CA ASP A 463 -17.68 11.66 15.49
C ASP A 463 -16.40 11.91 16.29
N GLN A 464 -15.38 11.10 15.99
CA GLN A 464 -14.12 11.04 16.70
C GLN A 464 -12.97 10.86 15.71
N VAL A 465 -11.85 11.50 16.03
CA VAL A 465 -10.62 11.45 15.26
C VAL A 465 -9.52 10.88 16.15
N TYR A 466 -8.90 9.80 15.69
CA TYR A 466 -7.86 9.08 16.41
C TYR A 466 -6.50 9.22 15.70
N SER A 467 -5.44 9.00 16.46
CA SER A 467 -4.11 8.80 15.88
C SER A 467 -3.93 7.34 15.43
N PRO A 468 -2.98 7.03 14.53
CA PRO A 468 -2.73 5.65 14.09
C PRO A 468 -2.34 4.70 15.24
N HIS A 469 -1.77 5.24 16.33
CA HIS A 469 -1.43 4.48 17.53
C HIS A 469 -2.65 4.07 18.35
N GLU A 470 -3.81 4.67 18.10
CA GLU A 470 -5.07 4.41 18.81
C GLU A 470 -6.05 3.63 17.93
N ALA A 471 -5.57 2.90 16.93
CA ALA A 471 -6.39 2.15 15.98
C ALA A 471 -7.36 1.17 16.67
N GLU A 472 -6.94 0.50 17.75
CA GLU A 472 -7.79 -0.39 18.54
C GLU A 472 -8.96 0.37 19.18
N ARG A 473 -8.71 1.57 19.72
CA ARG A 473 -9.76 2.43 20.29
C ARG A 473 -10.71 2.93 19.23
N ALA A 474 -10.19 3.28 18.04
CA ALA A 474 -11.00 3.67 16.91
C ALA A 474 -11.96 2.53 16.51
N LEU A 475 -11.46 1.29 16.46
CA LEU A 475 -12.28 0.12 16.12
C LEU A 475 -13.34 -0.17 17.22
N ALA A 476 -12.94 -0.11 18.49
CA ALA A 476 -13.87 -0.27 19.62
C ALA A 476 -14.97 0.81 19.61
N HIS A 477 -14.62 2.05 19.26
CA HIS A 477 -15.59 3.15 19.14
C HIS A 477 -16.58 2.90 18.00
N VAL A 478 -16.11 2.42 16.85
CA VAL A 478 -16.96 2.06 15.70
C VAL A 478 -17.97 0.96 16.03
N MET A 479 -17.64 0.05 16.94
CA MET A 479 -18.52 -1.03 17.40
C MET A 479 -19.40 -0.64 18.58
N SER A 480 -19.19 0.56 19.14
CA SER A 480 -19.94 1.03 20.29
C SER A 480 -21.27 1.67 19.88
N ASP A 481 -22.28 1.50 20.73
CA ASP A 481 -23.55 2.25 20.72
C ASP A 481 -23.33 3.77 20.92
N LYS A 482 -22.09 4.13 21.28
CA LYS A 482 -21.34 5.40 21.29
C LYS A 482 -21.34 6.24 20.02
N ARG A 483 -21.39 5.58 18.87
CA ARG A 483 -21.01 6.21 17.61
C ARG A 483 -22.11 7.09 17.00
N ILE A 484 -21.71 8.19 16.38
CA ILE A 484 -22.57 9.07 15.56
C ILE A 484 -21.82 9.51 14.31
N GLY A 485 -22.09 8.88 13.17
CA GLY A 485 -21.39 9.12 11.92
C GLY A 485 -20.06 8.36 11.84
N SER A 486 -19.06 8.99 11.25
CA SER A 486 -17.80 8.33 10.88
C SER A 486 -16.71 8.50 11.92
N THR A 487 -15.90 7.45 12.08
CA THR A 487 -14.69 7.45 12.92
C THR A 487 -13.46 7.51 12.02
N LEU A 488 -12.51 8.38 12.37
CA LEU A 488 -11.38 8.69 11.50
C LEU A 488 -10.04 8.40 12.18
N ILE A 489 -9.05 8.12 11.36
CA ILE A 489 -7.63 8.07 11.70
C ILE A 489 -6.91 9.12 10.87
N THR A 490 -6.13 9.99 11.50
CA THR A 490 -5.37 11.04 10.82
C THR A 490 -3.90 10.67 10.66
N PHE A 491 -3.35 10.98 9.49
CA PHE A 491 -1.95 10.76 9.14
C PHE A 491 -1.31 12.14 8.93
N ARG A 492 -0.12 12.34 9.51
CA ARG A 492 0.54 13.66 9.59
C ARG A 492 1.32 14.03 8.34
#